data_AF-A0AB39BN32-F1
#
_entry.id   AF-A0AB39BN32-F1
#
_cell.length_a   1.000
_cell.length_b   1.000
_cell.length_c   1.000
_cell.angle_alpha   90.00
_cell.angle_beta   90.00
_cell.angle_gamma   90.00
#
_symmetry.space_group_name_H-M   'P 1'
#
loop_
_entity.id
_entity.type
_entity.pdbx_description
1 polymer ?
#
loop_
_entity_poly.entity_id
_entity_poly.type
_entity_poly.pdbx_seq_one_letter_code
_entity_poly.pdbx_strand_id
1 'polypeptide(L)'
;MLKKEVFSPAILQNLTPTSMKLIPHLARYTDHDGVVHMEMFKRQFSLKYSKFSEAIGNLIENKILHSEENTVTFLYAYSYKNDLSYRYINSYEFMSFASIFDMSKRPLMLLFHLLQLKKPGTYHLTAFENLYQTSFNQAKDVLFENHNEAYKALAVLLKNRLITIRIARGKNALSGESATDLTTLKEYLGYSLHSKKKARTSFGKRHVLSIAVNPKLIGKSSILKNVSSYVELEHLCEEYNLDFSQFKGSNNDQENMQVRYLIGLKNELFQEFGVPGVTLYREALTNYFRDHHHSIEWYMKKDNVVDFFKNIYVLPKLQKHILAAIEGCLNGTRQNEYLTKATKLLLKHGNDSTLIETDIKIQESVQAHGLDDGKSYDVLGSIHTEWLHIQRRVGEAYRHIINRAFTDDNMLFNNDLIRSVRKLVLAERYIDDSTIKKWGQHLRLSIKPLERKHKVADQKLAYTPAVDSMFKIGR
;
A
#
# COMPACT_ATOMS: atom_id res chain seq x y z
N MET A 1 -6.14 18.77 -2.82
CA MET A 1 -7.17 18.63 -1.77
C MET A 1 -8.48 18.19 -2.44
N LEU A 2 -8.73 16.88 -2.57
CA LEU A 2 -9.93 16.35 -3.23
C LEU A 2 -10.97 15.96 -2.16
N LYS A 3 -11.92 16.85 -1.88
CA LYS A 3 -13.22 16.42 -1.33
C LYS A 3 -14.02 15.87 -2.51
N LYS A 4 -14.08 14.55 -2.66
CA LYS A 4 -15.00 13.92 -3.61
C LYS A 4 -15.95 13.02 -2.83
N GLU A 5 -17.22 13.38 -2.85
CA GLU A 5 -18.33 12.51 -2.49
C GLU A 5 -18.39 11.38 -3.52
N VAL A 6 -17.85 10.22 -3.15
CA VAL A 6 -17.68 9.06 -4.04
C VAL A 6 -19.02 8.57 -4.61
N PHE A 7 -20.10 8.71 -3.84
CA PHE A 7 -21.43 8.22 -4.16
C PHE A 7 -22.46 9.35 -4.12
N SER A 8 -22.15 10.47 -4.78
CA SER A 8 -23.14 11.55 -4.91
C SER A 8 -24.44 11.00 -5.52
N PRO A 9 -25.60 11.59 -5.19
CA PRO A 9 -26.89 11.15 -5.73
C PRO A 9 -26.90 11.06 -7.27
N ALA A 10 -26.23 11.99 -7.95
CA ALA A 10 -26.08 11.97 -9.41
C ALA A 10 -25.32 10.74 -9.92
N ILE A 11 -24.19 10.38 -9.28
CA ILE A 11 -23.43 9.17 -9.65
C ILE A 11 -24.29 7.92 -9.40
N LEU A 12 -24.90 7.82 -8.21
CA LEU A 12 -25.73 6.67 -7.83
C LEU A 12 -26.93 6.46 -8.77
N GLN A 13 -27.52 7.54 -9.28
CA GLN A 13 -28.60 7.50 -10.26
C GLN A 13 -28.16 6.96 -11.62
N ASN A 14 -26.90 7.14 -12.00
CA ASN A 14 -26.37 6.64 -13.27
C ASN A 14 -25.89 5.19 -13.21
N LEU A 15 -25.68 4.65 -12.01
CA LEU A 15 -25.22 3.27 -11.85
C LEU A 15 -26.34 2.24 -12.09
N THR A 16 -26.00 1.13 -12.71
CA THR A 16 -26.91 -0.03 -12.78
C THR A 16 -26.94 -0.78 -11.44
N PRO A 17 -28.01 -1.55 -11.13
CA PRO A 17 -28.05 -2.39 -9.93
C PRO A 17 -26.87 -3.35 -9.84
N THR A 18 -26.48 -3.93 -10.99
CA THR A 18 -25.35 -4.86 -11.08
C THR A 18 -24.03 -4.15 -10.78
N SER A 19 -23.80 -2.97 -11.36
CA SER A 19 -22.61 -2.14 -11.07
C SER A 19 -22.49 -1.85 -9.58
N MET A 20 -23.58 -1.45 -8.92
CA MET A 20 -23.60 -1.21 -7.47
C MET A 20 -23.25 -2.46 -6.66
N LYS A 21 -23.76 -3.63 -7.05
CA LYS A 21 -23.47 -4.91 -6.38
C LYS A 21 -22.01 -5.33 -6.53
N LEU A 22 -21.32 -4.95 -7.61
CA LEU A 22 -19.92 -5.30 -7.84
C LEU A 22 -18.94 -4.45 -7.00
N ILE A 23 -19.28 -3.22 -6.64
CA ILE A 23 -18.37 -2.28 -5.93
C ILE A 23 -17.77 -2.87 -4.63
N PRO A 24 -18.55 -3.46 -3.71
CA PRO A 24 -18.00 -4.02 -2.47
C PRO A 24 -17.06 -5.19 -2.72
N HIS A 25 -17.24 -5.90 -3.84
CA HIS A 25 -16.36 -6.99 -4.22
C HIS A 25 -15.07 -6.47 -4.86
N LEU A 26 -15.14 -5.43 -5.71
CA LEU A 26 -13.97 -4.81 -6.32
C LEU A 26 -12.93 -4.42 -5.27
N ALA A 27 -13.36 -3.82 -4.17
CA ALA A 27 -12.48 -3.40 -3.08
C ALA A 27 -11.65 -4.54 -2.46
N ARG A 28 -12.09 -5.81 -2.56
CA ARG A 28 -11.31 -6.99 -2.10
C ARG A 28 -10.22 -7.43 -3.07
N TYR A 29 -10.37 -7.08 -4.35
CA TYR A 29 -9.45 -7.40 -5.44
C TYR A 29 -8.59 -6.19 -5.84
N THR A 30 -8.66 -5.12 -5.05
CA THR A 30 -7.95 -3.87 -5.30
C THR A 30 -6.72 -3.79 -4.39
N ASP A 31 -5.56 -3.55 -4.98
CA ASP A 31 -4.31 -3.41 -4.25
C ASP A 31 -4.14 -2.00 -3.65
N HIS A 32 -3.08 -1.79 -2.86
CA HIS A 32 -2.86 -0.54 -2.14
C HIS A 32 -2.68 0.70 -3.03
N ASP A 33 -2.30 0.50 -4.28
CA ASP A 33 -2.20 1.54 -5.32
C ASP A 33 -3.52 1.80 -6.06
N GLY A 34 -4.56 1.05 -5.73
CA GLY A 34 -5.85 1.10 -6.40
C GLY A 34 -5.95 0.21 -7.63
N VAL A 35 -4.91 -0.50 -8.05
CA VAL A 35 -4.98 -1.43 -9.18
C VAL A 35 -5.89 -2.60 -8.84
N VAL A 36 -6.82 -2.93 -9.74
CA VAL A 36 -7.74 -4.05 -9.61
C VAL A 36 -7.22 -5.23 -10.40
N HIS A 37 -7.12 -6.40 -9.77
CA HIS A 37 -6.82 -7.66 -10.47
C HIS A 37 -8.05 -8.15 -11.26
N MET A 38 -8.29 -7.51 -12.40
CA MET A 38 -9.54 -7.65 -13.17
C MET A 38 -9.76 -9.03 -13.75
N GLU A 39 -8.71 -9.76 -14.13
CA GLU A 39 -8.87 -11.11 -14.68
C GLU A 39 -9.47 -12.06 -13.65
N MET A 40 -8.91 -12.06 -12.44
CA MET A 40 -9.39 -12.88 -11.33
C MET A 40 -10.77 -12.44 -10.86
N PHE A 41 -11.02 -11.12 -10.85
CA PHE A 41 -12.35 -10.58 -10.60
C PHE A 41 -13.37 -11.05 -11.66
N LYS A 42 -13.02 -11.01 -12.94
CA LYS A 42 -13.86 -11.45 -14.05
C LYS A 42 -14.19 -12.93 -13.95
N ARG A 43 -13.21 -13.81 -13.66
CA ARG A 43 -13.48 -15.25 -13.51
C ARG A 43 -14.51 -15.53 -12.41
N GLN A 44 -14.42 -14.82 -11.28
CA GLN A 44 -15.30 -15.03 -10.14
C GLN A 44 -16.75 -14.54 -10.37
N PHE A 45 -16.93 -13.48 -11.16
CA PHE A 45 -18.21 -12.76 -11.26
C PHE A 45 -18.85 -12.74 -12.65
N SER A 46 -18.12 -13.02 -13.72
CA SER A 46 -18.67 -13.04 -15.09
C SER A 46 -19.74 -14.13 -15.29
N LEU A 47 -19.56 -15.29 -14.67
CA LEU A 47 -20.56 -16.37 -14.70
C LEU A 47 -21.76 -16.07 -13.79
N LYS A 48 -21.56 -15.28 -12.73
CA LYS A 48 -22.62 -14.91 -11.78
C LYS A 48 -23.51 -13.78 -12.30
N TYR A 49 -22.97 -12.93 -13.19
CA TYR A 49 -23.68 -11.79 -13.75
C TYR A 49 -23.60 -11.81 -15.28
N SER A 50 -24.71 -12.16 -15.92
CA SER A 50 -24.85 -12.09 -17.39
C SER A 50 -24.52 -10.72 -17.97
N LYS A 51 -24.69 -9.65 -17.18
CA LYS A 51 -24.38 -8.26 -17.52
C LYS A 51 -23.06 -7.74 -16.93
N PHE A 52 -22.11 -8.62 -16.61
CA PHE A 52 -20.85 -8.23 -15.98
C PHE A 52 -20.09 -7.16 -16.77
N SER A 53 -19.87 -7.37 -18.07
CA SER A 53 -19.12 -6.43 -18.91
C SER A 53 -19.80 -5.05 -19.02
N GLU A 54 -21.13 -5.03 -19.18
CA GLU A 54 -21.95 -3.81 -19.15
C GLU A 54 -21.80 -3.09 -17.80
N ALA A 55 -21.82 -3.84 -16.70
CA ALA A 55 -21.67 -3.30 -15.36
C ALA A 55 -20.30 -2.67 -15.11
N ILE A 56 -19.21 -3.29 -15.59
CA ILE A 56 -17.85 -2.72 -15.55
C ILE A 56 -17.77 -1.45 -16.40
N GLY A 57 -18.28 -1.47 -17.63
CA GLY A 57 -18.34 -0.29 -18.49
C GLY A 57 -19.05 0.88 -17.82
N ASN A 58 -20.20 0.63 -17.19
CA ASN A 58 -20.94 1.64 -16.45
C ASN A 58 -20.17 2.19 -15.22
N LEU A 59 -19.32 1.38 -14.57
CA LEU A 59 -18.44 1.86 -13.50
C LEU A 59 -17.30 2.76 -14.02
N ILE A 60 -16.79 2.48 -15.23
CA ILE A 60 -15.76 3.30 -15.89
C ILE A 60 -16.36 4.64 -16.34
N GLU A 61 -17.51 4.62 -17.03
CA GLU A 61 -18.24 5.81 -17.48
C GLU A 61 -18.54 6.78 -16.32
N ASN A 62 -18.89 6.24 -15.15
CA ASN A 62 -19.21 7.02 -13.96
C ASN A 62 -17.99 7.32 -13.08
N LYS A 63 -16.76 7.11 -13.57
CA LYS A 63 -15.51 7.44 -12.88
C LYS A 63 -15.41 6.79 -11.49
N ILE A 64 -15.87 5.54 -11.39
CA ILE A 64 -15.64 4.67 -10.24
C ILE A 64 -14.41 3.80 -10.48
N LEU A 65 -14.33 3.26 -11.68
CA LEU A 65 -13.14 2.67 -12.23
C LEU A 65 -12.50 3.64 -13.21
N HIS A 66 -11.18 3.55 -13.35
CA HIS A 66 -10.44 4.18 -14.42
C HIS A 66 -9.66 3.10 -15.15
N SER A 67 -9.75 3.07 -16.48
CA SER A 67 -9.05 2.12 -17.33
C SER A 67 -8.06 2.91 -18.17
N GLU A 68 -6.78 2.57 -18.05
CA GLU A 68 -5.70 3.11 -18.86
C GLU A 68 -4.87 1.94 -19.36
N GLU A 69 -4.76 1.82 -20.68
CA GLU A 69 -4.15 0.66 -21.36
C GLU A 69 -4.76 -0.66 -20.86
N ASN A 70 -3.96 -1.51 -20.22
CA ASN A 70 -4.36 -2.80 -19.64
C ASN A 70 -4.59 -2.74 -18.12
N THR A 71 -4.52 -1.56 -17.52
CA THR A 71 -4.64 -1.38 -16.07
C THR A 71 -5.99 -0.78 -15.71
N VAL A 72 -6.72 -1.46 -14.84
CA VAL A 72 -7.94 -0.92 -14.24
C VAL A 72 -7.66 -0.51 -12.81
N THR A 73 -7.92 0.74 -12.47
CA THR A 73 -7.78 1.27 -11.13
C THR A 73 -9.13 1.61 -10.52
N PHE A 74 -9.32 1.24 -9.26
CA PHE A 74 -10.45 1.64 -8.45
C PHE A 74 -10.11 2.93 -7.73
N LEU A 75 -10.72 4.03 -8.19
CA LEU A 75 -10.37 5.39 -7.76
C LEU A 75 -10.66 5.67 -6.27
N TYR A 76 -11.40 4.77 -5.64
CA TYR A 76 -11.89 4.90 -4.26
C TYR A 76 -11.36 3.81 -3.33
N ALA A 77 -10.23 3.19 -3.72
CA ALA A 77 -9.50 2.21 -2.94
C ALA A 77 -8.96 2.78 -1.61
N TYR A 78 -8.76 1.86 -0.67
CA TYR A 78 -8.30 2.02 0.72
C TYR A 78 -7.22 3.09 0.96
N SER A 79 -7.32 3.84 2.07
CA SER A 79 -6.17 4.54 2.66
C SER A 79 -6.18 4.36 4.18
N TYR A 80 -5.07 3.83 4.72
CA TYR A 80 -4.91 3.59 6.15
C TYR A 80 -4.33 4.77 6.93
N LYS A 81 -3.92 5.86 6.26
CA LYS A 81 -2.96 6.79 6.87
C LYS A 81 -3.33 8.27 6.98
N ASN A 82 -4.46 8.76 6.48
CA ASN A 82 -4.78 10.20 6.63
C ASN A 82 -6.25 10.49 6.94
N ASP A 83 -6.47 11.15 8.08
CA ASP A 83 -7.74 11.74 8.53
C ASP A 83 -8.32 12.82 7.58
N LEU A 84 -7.60 13.16 6.50
CA LEU A 84 -7.95 14.27 5.60
C LEU A 84 -8.30 13.87 4.16
N SER A 85 -8.26 12.58 3.81
CA SER A 85 -8.78 12.11 2.53
C SER A 85 -9.57 10.83 2.73
N TYR A 86 -10.87 10.97 2.92
CA TYR A 86 -11.80 9.84 2.91
C TYR A 86 -11.70 9.10 1.57
N ARG A 87 -10.96 7.98 1.55
CA ARG A 87 -11.10 6.94 0.54
C ARG A 87 -11.43 5.65 1.27
N TYR A 88 -12.72 5.33 1.40
CA TYR A 88 -13.10 3.95 1.64
C TYR A 88 -14.59 3.62 1.41
N ILE A 89 -14.84 2.52 0.71
CA ILE A 89 -15.87 1.56 1.13
C ILE A 89 -15.15 0.37 1.73
N ASN A 90 -15.28 0.22 3.05
CA ASN A 90 -15.10 -1.06 3.72
C ASN A 90 -15.94 -2.11 3.00
N SER A 91 -15.31 -3.17 2.49
CA SER A 91 -16.02 -4.37 2.07
C SER A 91 -16.60 -5.04 3.30
N TYR A 92 -17.68 -4.50 3.85
CA TYR A 92 -18.37 -5.13 4.95
C TYR A 92 -18.99 -6.44 4.49
N GLU A 93 -18.92 -7.46 5.33
CA GLU A 93 -19.45 -8.80 5.08
C GLU A 93 -20.93 -8.76 4.72
N PHE A 94 -21.70 -7.87 5.36
CA PHE A 94 -23.13 -7.73 5.05
C PHE A 94 -23.42 -7.31 3.60
N MET A 95 -22.46 -6.66 2.90
CA MET A 95 -22.60 -6.33 1.48
C MET A 95 -22.57 -7.58 0.58
N SER A 96 -22.15 -8.73 1.13
CA SER A 96 -22.17 -10.03 0.46
C SER A 96 -23.37 -10.90 0.83
N PHE A 97 -24.34 -10.38 1.58
CA PHE A 97 -25.55 -11.12 1.90
C PHE A 97 -26.44 -11.29 0.66
N ALA A 98 -27.14 -12.43 0.57
CA ALA A 98 -28.12 -12.70 -0.49
C ALA A 98 -29.15 -11.57 -0.65
N SER A 99 -29.61 -11.00 0.47
CA SER A 99 -30.55 -9.87 0.48
C SER A 99 -30.05 -8.62 -0.25
N ILE A 100 -28.73 -8.40 -0.33
CA ILE A 100 -28.13 -7.30 -1.11
C ILE A 100 -28.11 -7.64 -2.59
N PHE A 101 -27.80 -8.89 -2.92
CA PHE A 101 -27.77 -9.37 -4.30
C PHE A 101 -29.14 -9.40 -4.97
N ASP A 102 -30.21 -9.63 -4.22
CA ASP A 102 -31.58 -9.62 -4.74
C ASP A 102 -32.21 -8.22 -4.76
N MET A 103 -31.51 -7.23 -4.18
CA MET A 103 -32.03 -5.88 -4.02
C MET A 103 -32.13 -5.14 -5.35
N SER A 104 -33.20 -4.35 -5.49
CA SER A 104 -33.40 -3.44 -6.62
C SER A 104 -32.52 -2.18 -6.48
N LYS A 105 -32.49 -1.34 -7.53
CA LYS A 105 -31.64 -0.13 -7.57
C LYS A 105 -31.88 0.83 -6.41
N ARG A 106 -33.15 1.14 -6.13
CA ARG A 106 -33.55 2.26 -5.25
C ARG A 106 -33.08 2.04 -3.79
N PRO A 107 -33.27 0.86 -3.17
CA PRO A 107 -32.71 0.61 -1.84
C PRO A 107 -31.17 0.54 -1.84
N LEU A 108 -30.53 0.03 -2.90
CA LEU A 108 -29.05 0.06 -3.03
C LEU A 108 -28.51 1.49 -3.06
N MET A 109 -29.12 2.39 -3.85
CA MET A 109 -28.74 3.81 -3.87
C MET A 109 -28.76 4.42 -2.47
N LEU A 110 -29.81 4.17 -1.70
CA LEU A 110 -29.90 4.68 -0.34
C LEU A 110 -28.85 4.06 0.59
N LEU A 111 -28.58 2.76 0.46
CA LEU A 111 -27.54 2.11 1.26
C LEU A 111 -26.15 2.69 0.98
N PHE A 112 -25.77 2.84 -0.29
CA PHE A 112 -24.50 3.46 -0.68
C PHE A 112 -24.43 4.93 -0.25
N HIS A 113 -25.52 5.67 -0.37
CA HIS A 113 -25.60 7.04 0.12
C HIS A 113 -25.40 7.12 1.65
N LEU A 114 -25.99 6.20 2.42
CA LEU A 114 -25.77 6.16 3.87
C LEU A 114 -24.34 5.80 4.23
N LEU A 115 -23.70 4.89 3.47
CA LEU A 115 -22.31 4.46 3.69
C LEU A 115 -21.29 5.59 3.50
N GLN A 116 -21.58 6.60 2.68
CA GLN A 116 -20.68 7.74 2.46
C GLN A 116 -20.87 8.91 3.45
N LEU A 117 -22.06 9.06 4.05
CA LEU A 117 -22.39 10.26 4.83
C LEU A 117 -21.63 10.33 6.16
N LYS A 118 -21.50 9.19 6.84
CA LYS A 118 -20.78 9.05 8.11
C LYS A 118 -20.21 7.65 8.23
N LYS A 119 -19.33 7.45 9.22
CA LYS A 119 -18.86 6.11 9.60
C LYS A 119 -20.08 5.17 9.79
N PRO A 120 -20.12 4.01 9.11
CA PRO A 120 -21.21 3.05 9.25
C PRO A 120 -21.45 2.68 10.73
N GLY A 121 -22.71 2.45 11.11
CA GLY A 121 -23.12 2.27 12.50
C GLY A 121 -23.41 3.57 13.26
N THR A 122 -23.02 4.75 12.73
CA THR A 122 -23.34 6.04 13.37
C THR A 122 -24.65 6.61 12.84
N TYR A 123 -25.43 7.22 13.73
CA TYR A 123 -26.70 7.84 13.36
C TYR A 123 -26.46 9.18 12.63
N HIS A 124 -27.07 9.28 11.45
CA HIS A 124 -27.19 10.50 10.67
C HIS A 124 -28.61 11.06 10.80
N LEU A 125 -28.71 12.30 11.27
CA LEU A 125 -29.96 13.02 11.40
C LEU A 125 -30.32 13.65 10.05
N THR A 126 -31.47 13.31 9.49
CA THR A 126 -31.98 13.89 8.24
C THR A 126 -33.49 14.06 8.29
N ALA A 127 -34.02 15.02 7.55
CA ALA A 127 -35.45 15.07 7.28
C ALA A 127 -35.77 14.08 6.15
N PHE A 128 -36.83 13.30 6.28
CA PHE A 128 -37.25 12.35 5.24
C PHE A 128 -37.49 13.07 3.90
N GLU A 129 -38.01 14.29 3.95
CA GLU A 129 -38.23 15.17 2.79
C GLU A 129 -36.95 15.55 2.03
N ASN A 130 -35.76 15.36 2.63
CA ASN A 130 -34.49 15.60 1.94
C ASN A 130 -34.11 14.43 1.01
N LEU A 131 -34.75 13.26 1.14
CA LEU A 131 -34.42 12.09 0.34
C LEU A 131 -35.11 12.09 -1.03
N TYR A 132 -36.20 12.84 -1.21
CA TYR A 132 -36.98 12.87 -2.45
C TYR A 132 -37.31 14.28 -2.94
N GLN A 133 -37.56 14.43 -4.24
CA GLN A 133 -37.85 15.73 -4.83
C GLN A 133 -39.13 16.32 -4.24
N THR A 134 -39.04 17.56 -3.76
CA THR A 134 -40.19 18.33 -3.27
C THR A 134 -40.30 19.64 -4.04
N SER A 135 -41.41 20.36 -3.88
CA SER A 135 -41.56 21.70 -4.46
C SER A 135 -40.48 22.69 -3.97
N PHE A 136 -39.89 22.43 -2.80
CA PHE A 136 -38.88 23.27 -2.16
C PHE A 136 -37.45 22.73 -2.33
N ASN A 137 -37.32 21.46 -2.73
CA ASN A 137 -36.06 20.78 -2.93
C ASN A 137 -36.07 20.12 -4.32
N GLN A 138 -35.89 20.96 -5.34
CA GLN A 138 -35.74 20.54 -6.75
C GLN A 138 -34.25 20.35 -7.12
N ALA A 139 -33.35 20.31 -6.15
CA ALA A 139 -31.94 20.13 -6.40
C ALA A 139 -31.68 18.83 -7.17
N LYS A 140 -30.66 18.83 -8.04
CA LYS A 140 -30.17 17.62 -8.73
C LYS A 140 -29.62 16.56 -7.77
N ASP A 141 -29.45 16.91 -6.50
CA ASP A 141 -28.78 16.09 -5.49
C ASP A 141 -29.74 15.29 -4.62
N VAL A 142 -30.92 14.93 -5.13
CA VAL A 142 -31.92 14.17 -4.37
C VAL A 142 -32.01 12.74 -4.89
N LEU A 143 -32.03 11.74 -4.00
CA LEU A 143 -31.95 10.32 -4.39
C LEU A 143 -33.20 9.80 -5.12
N PHE A 144 -34.38 10.31 -4.74
CA PHE A 144 -35.66 9.78 -5.18
C PHE A 144 -36.54 10.87 -5.82
N GLU A 145 -37.42 10.46 -6.73
CA GLU A 145 -38.34 11.40 -7.40
C GLU A 145 -39.54 11.74 -6.54
N ASN A 146 -39.95 10.84 -5.63
CA ASN A 146 -41.15 11.01 -4.85
C ASN A 146 -41.08 10.30 -3.49
N HIS A 147 -42.00 10.68 -2.61
CA HIS A 147 -42.19 10.14 -1.26
C HIS A 147 -42.27 8.60 -1.25
N ASN A 148 -43.06 8.04 -2.17
CA ASN A 148 -43.33 6.60 -2.20
C ASN A 148 -42.08 5.78 -2.49
N GLU A 149 -41.21 6.25 -3.38
CA GLU A 149 -39.93 5.61 -3.68
C GLU A 149 -38.97 5.64 -2.49
N ALA A 150 -38.85 6.81 -1.84
CA ALA A 150 -38.01 6.97 -0.66
C ALA A 150 -38.48 6.07 0.49
N TYR A 151 -39.79 6.01 0.73
CA TYR A 151 -40.37 5.14 1.76
C TYR A 151 -40.13 3.66 1.44
N LYS A 152 -40.39 3.22 0.19
CA LYS A 152 -40.17 1.83 -0.22
C LYS A 152 -38.70 1.43 -0.05
N ALA A 153 -37.76 2.31 -0.40
CA ALA A 153 -36.34 2.08 -0.19
C ALA A 153 -35.98 1.90 1.29
N LEU A 154 -36.44 2.81 2.17
CA LEU A 154 -36.25 2.70 3.62
C LEU A 154 -36.86 1.42 4.19
N ALA A 155 -38.10 1.10 3.80
CA ALA A 155 -38.80 -0.07 4.28
C ALA A 155 -38.08 -1.37 3.89
N VAL A 156 -37.55 -1.45 2.67
CA VAL A 156 -36.75 -2.61 2.23
C VAL A 156 -35.46 -2.74 3.03
N LEU A 157 -34.72 -1.65 3.26
CA LEU A 157 -33.48 -1.71 4.05
C LEU A 157 -33.75 -2.06 5.52
N LEU A 158 -34.83 -1.53 6.11
CA LEU A 158 -35.23 -1.82 7.47
C LEU A 158 -35.71 -3.27 7.62
N LYS A 159 -36.55 -3.76 6.69
CA LYS A 159 -37.03 -5.15 6.68
C LYS A 159 -35.88 -6.16 6.60
N ASN A 160 -34.85 -5.85 5.82
CA ASN A 160 -33.65 -6.69 5.70
C ASN A 160 -32.65 -6.47 6.86
N ARG A 161 -33.01 -5.68 7.89
CA ARG A 161 -32.18 -5.38 9.06
C ARG A 161 -30.83 -4.74 8.73
N LEU A 162 -30.73 -4.06 7.58
CA LEU A 162 -29.50 -3.42 7.11
C LEU A 162 -29.32 -2.03 7.70
N ILE A 163 -30.42 -1.39 8.10
CA ILE A 163 -30.42 -0.09 8.75
C ILE A 163 -31.22 -0.14 10.04
N THR A 164 -30.96 0.80 10.93
CA THR A 164 -31.82 1.13 12.07
C THR A 164 -32.26 2.59 11.97
N ILE A 165 -33.48 2.87 12.41
CA ILE A 165 -34.09 4.20 12.31
C ILE A 165 -34.62 4.63 13.67
N ARG A 166 -34.21 5.80 14.16
CA ARG A 166 -34.89 6.48 15.27
C ARG A 166 -35.82 7.54 14.72
N ILE A 167 -37.06 7.51 15.16
CA ILE A 167 -38.06 8.50 14.82
C ILE A 167 -37.86 9.73 15.71
N ALA A 168 -37.82 10.92 15.10
CA ALA A 168 -37.56 12.18 15.78
C ALA A 168 -36.28 12.12 16.64
N ARG A 169 -36.35 12.60 17.89
CA ARG A 169 -35.27 12.51 18.90
C ARG A 169 -35.46 11.33 19.87
N GLY A 170 -36.25 10.33 19.48
CA GLY A 170 -36.51 9.15 20.30
C GLY A 170 -35.26 8.32 20.56
N LYS A 171 -35.21 7.66 21.73
CA LYS A 171 -34.11 6.74 22.09
C LYS A 171 -34.28 5.36 21.43
N ASN A 172 -35.52 4.93 21.20
CA ASN A 172 -35.84 3.62 20.63
C ASN A 172 -35.58 3.62 19.12
N ALA A 173 -34.84 2.61 18.65
CA ALA A 173 -34.53 2.42 17.25
C ALA A 173 -35.39 1.29 16.68
N LEU A 174 -36.07 1.57 15.57
CA LEU A 174 -36.66 0.57 14.70
C LEU A 174 -35.52 -0.22 14.06
N SER A 175 -35.56 -1.54 14.14
CA SER A 175 -34.49 -2.43 13.67
C SER A 175 -34.94 -3.42 12.60
N GLY A 176 -36.26 -3.52 12.37
CA GLY A 176 -36.85 -4.54 11.51
C GLY A 176 -36.94 -5.91 12.18
N GLU A 177 -36.76 -5.98 13.50
CA GLU A 177 -36.96 -7.20 14.29
C GLU A 177 -38.43 -7.40 14.64
N SER A 178 -39.16 -6.31 14.94
CA SER A 178 -40.60 -6.37 15.21
C SER A 178 -41.43 -6.22 13.94
N ALA A 179 -42.53 -6.97 13.85
CA ALA A 179 -43.53 -6.78 12.80
C ALA A 179 -44.15 -5.35 12.82
N THR A 180 -44.16 -4.70 13.99
CA THR A 180 -44.68 -3.34 14.17
C THR A 180 -43.72 -2.25 13.71
N ASP A 181 -42.42 -2.54 13.52
CA ASP A 181 -41.44 -1.50 13.17
C ASP A 181 -41.79 -0.81 11.85
N LEU A 182 -42.21 -1.61 10.86
CA LEU A 182 -42.63 -1.09 9.56
C LEU A 182 -43.94 -0.32 9.64
N THR A 183 -44.89 -0.75 10.48
CA THR A 183 -46.17 -0.04 10.65
C THR A 183 -45.94 1.31 11.34
N THR A 184 -45.11 1.35 12.39
CA THR A 184 -44.74 2.61 13.06
C THR A 184 -44.03 3.57 12.11
N LEU A 185 -43.11 3.09 11.28
CA LEU A 185 -42.46 3.92 10.26
C LEU A 185 -43.46 4.45 9.22
N LYS A 186 -44.38 3.59 8.76
CA LYS A 186 -45.42 3.92 7.78
C LYS A 186 -46.35 5.02 8.30
N GLU A 187 -46.80 4.89 9.53
CA GLU A 187 -47.69 5.84 10.20
C GLU A 187 -47.00 7.18 10.42
N TYR A 188 -45.78 7.18 10.94
CA TYR A 188 -45.01 8.40 11.16
C TYR A 188 -44.77 9.19 9.87
N LEU A 189 -44.46 8.51 8.76
CA LEU A 189 -44.20 9.15 7.47
C LEU A 189 -45.46 9.41 6.63
N GLY A 190 -46.64 9.00 7.12
CA GLY A 190 -47.92 9.19 6.43
C GLY A 190 -48.01 8.46 5.07
N TYR A 191 -47.38 7.28 4.91
CA TYR A 191 -47.36 6.57 3.64
C TYR A 191 -48.73 5.96 3.29
N SER A 192 -49.25 6.31 2.10
CA SER A 192 -50.53 5.82 1.57
C SER A 192 -50.39 5.26 0.15
N LEU A 193 -50.85 4.03 -0.07
CA LEU A 193 -50.86 3.33 -1.36
C LEU A 193 -51.69 4.04 -2.44
N HIS A 194 -52.65 4.87 -2.04
CA HIS A 194 -53.58 5.55 -2.96
C HIS A 194 -53.25 7.03 -3.21
N SER A 195 -52.20 7.55 -2.56
CA SER A 195 -51.74 8.91 -2.79
C SER A 195 -50.90 8.98 -4.09
N LYS A 196 -51.58 9.09 -5.23
CA LYS A 196 -50.95 9.51 -6.52
C LYS A 196 -50.62 11.00 -6.56
N LYS A 197 -51.11 11.79 -5.59
CA LYS A 197 -50.71 13.19 -5.46
C LYS A 197 -49.22 13.18 -5.13
N LYS A 198 -48.39 13.84 -5.96
CA LYS A 198 -47.13 14.43 -5.48
C LYS A 198 -47.45 14.94 -4.10
N ALA A 199 -46.85 14.37 -3.05
CA ALA A 199 -47.11 14.83 -1.70
C ALA A 199 -46.68 16.30 -1.69
N ARG A 200 -47.60 17.20 -2.02
CA ARG A 200 -47.57 18.60 -1.67
C ARG A 200 -47.67 18.49 -0.17
N THR A 201 -46.50 18.37 0.46
CA THR A 201 -46.35 18.44 1.90
C THR A 201 -47.29 19.53 2.35
N SER A 202 -48.34 19.14 3.09
CA SER A 202 -49.10 20.10 3.88
C SER A 202 -48.06 20.94 4.61
N PHE A 203 -48.07 22.24 4.35
CA PHE A 203 -47.19 23.23 4.94
C PHE A 203 -46.85 22.85 6.40
N GLY A 204 -45.57 22.57 6.70
CA GLY A 204 -45.03 22.72 8.06
C GLY A 204 -44.43 21.52 8.80
N LYS A 205 -44.73 20.25 8.47
CA LYS A 205 -44.15 19.10 9.22
C LYS A 205 -43.02 18.42 8.46
N ARG A 206 -41.79 18.59 8.94
CA ARG A 206 -40.61 17.82 8.50
C ARG A 206 -40.48 16.55 9.34
N HIS A 207 -40.44 15.39 8.70
CA HIS A 207 -40.28 14.13 9.41
C HIS A 207 -38.81 13.88 9.67
N VAL A 208 -38.35 14.26 10.86
CA VAL A 208 -36.95 14.05 11.27
C VAL A 208 -36.73 12.57 11.60
N LEU A 209 -35.69 11.99 10.99
CA LEU A 209 -35.23 10.63 11.20
C LEU A 209 -33.75 10.64 11.58
N SER A 210 -33.34 9.76 12.49
CA SER A 210 -31.93 9.41 12.64
C SER A 210 -31.71 8.02 12.07
N ILE A 211 -30.92 7.89 11.01
CA ILE A 211 -30.70 6.64 10.27
C ILE A 211 -29.25 6.21 10.45
N ALA A 212 -29.02 4.93 10.73
CA ALA A 212 -27.70 4.31 10.74
C ALA A 212 -27.73 2.99 9.99
N VAL A 213 -26.64 2.63 9.29
CA VAL A 213 -26.40 1.22 8.95
C VAL A 213 -26.39 0.42 10.25
N ASN A 214 -27.03 -0.75 10.28
CA ASN A 214 -27.28 -1.49 11.52
C ASN A 214 -25.97 -1.72 12.29
N PRO A 215 -25.82 -1.17 13.51
CA PRO A 215 -24.58 -1.29 14.26
C PRO A 215 -24.16 -2.74 14.53
N LYS A 216 -25.13 -3.69 14.60
CA LYS A 216 -24.84 -5.12 14.76
C LYS A 216 -24.06 -5.72 13.57
N LEU A 217 -24.11 -5.08 12.40
CA LEU A 217 -23.41 -5.51 11.19
C LEU A 217 -22.01 -4.88 11.03
N ILE A 218 -21.68 -3.90 11.89
CA ILE A 218 -20.48 -3.08 11.75
C ILE A 218 -19.52 -3.37 12.91
N GLY A 219 -18.50 -4.18 12.65
CA GLY A 219 -17.42 -4.52 13.57
C GLY A 219 -16.11 -4.73 12.82
N LYS A 220 -14.97 -4.71 13.53
CA LYS A 220 -13.67 -5.01 12.89
C LYS A 220 -13.65 -6.40 12.24
N SER A 221 -14.32 -7.38 12.85
CA SER A 221 -14.47 -8.73 12.32
C SER A 221 -15.38 -8.83 11.10
N SER A 222 -16.30 -7.87 10.91
CA SER A 222 -17.22 -7.87 9.76
C SER A 222 -16.66 -7.15 8.54
N ILE A 223 -15.44 -6.61 8.61
CA ILE A 223 -14.73 -6.09 7.44
C ILE A 223 -14.04 -7.27 6.76
N LEU A 224 -14.38 -7.54 5.51
CA LEU A 224 -13.73 -8.56 4.70
C LEU A 224 -12.26 -8.17 4.47
N LYS A 225 -11.37 -9.15 4.63
CA LYS A 225 -9.95 -8.97 4.34
C LYS A 225 -9.76 -8.60 2.88
N ASN A 226 -8.87 -7.65 2.62
CA ASN A 226 -8.35 -7.41 1.28
C ASN A 226 -7.53 -8.63 0.86
N VAL A 227 -7.86 -9.22 -0.29
CA VAL A 227 -7.17 -10.42 -0.81
C VAL A 227 -6.30 -10.12 -2.02
N SER A 228 -6.19 -8.86 -2.46
CA SER A 228 -5.42 -8.43 -3.64
C SER A 228 -4.02 -9.04 -3.70
N SER A 229 -3.33 -9.10 -2.55
CA SER A 229 -1.97 -9.60 -2.47
C SER A 229 -1.84 -11.10 -2.76
N TYR A 230 -2.84 -11.90 -2.40
CA TYR A 230 -2.89 -13.30 -2.79
C TYR A 230 -3.27 -13.45 -4.25
N VAL A 231 -4.21 -12.65 -4.71
CA VAL A 231 -4.70 -12.68 -6.10
C VAL A 231 -3.57 -12.34 -7.08
N GLU A 232 -2.68 -11.39 -6.73
CA GLU A 232 -1.49 -11.07 -7.52
C GLU A 232 -0.54 -12.27 -7.67
N LEU A 233 -0.26 -12.97 -6.57
CA LEU A 233 0.59 -14.16 -6.58
C LEU A 233 -0.08 -15.33 -7.31
N GLU A 234 -1.37 -15.53 -7.10
CA GLU A 234 -2.16 -16.57 -7.76
C GLU A 234 -2.17 -16.35 -9.28
N HIS A 235 -2.40 -15.11 -9.73
CA HIS A 235 -2.36 -14.75 -11.14
C HIS A 235 -0.99 -15.02 -11.78
N LEU A 236 0.11 -14.65 -11.11
CA LEU A 236 1.46 -14.96 -11.59
C LEU A 236 1.73 -16.47 -11.60
N CYS A 237 1.26 -17.22 -10.60
CA CYS A 237 1.40 -18.68 -10.63
C CYS A 237 0.69 -19.27 -11.85
N GLU A 238 -0.53 -18.84 -12.13
CA GLU A 238 -1.27 -19.29 -13.32
C GLU A 238 -0.56 -18.93 -14.64
N GLU A 239 -0.05 -17.70 -14.77
CA GLU A 239 0.68 -17.24 -15.96
C GLU A 239 1.87 -18.16 -16.29
N TYR A 240 2.53 -18.70 -15.26
CA TYR A 240 3.70 -19.58 -15.38
C TYR A 240 3.38 -21.07 -15.14
N ASN A 241 2.11 -21.47 -15.16
CA ASN A 241 1.64 -22.84 -14.94
C ASN A 241 2.09 -23.49 -13.61
N LEU A 242 2.15 -22.70 -12.54
CA LEU A 242 2.44 -23.12 -11.18
C LEU A 242 1.13 -23.29 -10.39
N ASP A 243 1.03 -24.37 -9.61
CA ASP A 243 -0.14 -24.62 -8.78
C ASP A 243 -0.07 -23.81 -7.47
N PHE A 244 -0.82 -22.70 -7.41
CA PHE A 244 -0.85 -21.83 -6.23
C PHE A 244 -1.34 -22.55 -4.96
N SER A 245 -2.15 -23.61 -5.11
CA SER A 245 -2.66 -24.37 -3.96
C SER A 245 -1.55 -25.06 -3.16
N GLN A 246 -0.42 -25.38 -3.81
CA GLN A 246 0.76 -25.94 -3.16
C GLN A 246 1.44 -24.94 -2.22
N PHE A 247 1.28 -23.64 -2.47
CA PHE A 247 1.86 -22.57 -1.64
C PHE A 247 0.90 -22.07 -0.57
N LYS A 248 -0.41 -22.18 -0.80
CA LYS A 248 -1.43 -21.66 0.12
C LYS A 248 -1.57 -22.50 1.40
N GLY A 249 -1.11 -23.75 1.37
CA GLY A 249 -1.31 -24.72 2.45
C GLY A 249 -2.76 -25.22 2.49
N SER A 250 -2.97 -26.45 2.97
CA SER A 250 -4.28 -27.10 2.93
C SER A 250 -5.29 -26.53 3.94
N ASN A 251 -4.82 -25.75 4.93
CA ASN A 251 -5.63 -25.13 5.98
C ASN A 251 -5.13 -23.70 6.28
N ASN A 252 -6.01 -22.80 6.73
CA ASN A 252 -5.68 -21.42 7.13
C ASN A 252 -4.56 -21.33 8.21
N ASP A 253 -4.31 -22.43 8.94
CA ASP A 253 -3.28 -22.53 9.98
C ASP A 253 -1.93 -23.06 9.46
N GLN A 254 -1.85 -23.55 8.21
CA GLN A 254 -0.64 -24.03 7.54
C GLN A 254 -0.29 -23.20 6.31
N GLU A 255 -0.64 -21.92 6.34
CA GLU A 255 -0.24 -21.00 5.28
C GLU A 255 1.29 -20.96 5.20
N ASN A 256 1.85 -21.16 4.01
CA ASN A 256 3.30 -21.15 3.83
C ASN A 256 3.85 -19.78 4.30
N MET A 257 4.76 -19.82 5.28
CA MET A 257 5.35 -18.60 5.84
C MET A 257 5.97 -17.71 4.76
N GLN A 258 6.50 -18.30 3.69
CA GLN A 258 7.08 -17.58 2.56
C GLN A 258 6.06 -16.71 1.82
N VAL A 259 4.83 -17.21 1.61
CA VAL A 259 3.75 -16.41 1.00
C VAL A 259 3.42 -15.21 1.89
N ARG A 260 3.32 -15.43 3.21
CA ARG A 260 3.10 -14.33 4.17
C ARG A 260 4.22 -13.31 4.15
N TYR A 261 5.47 -13.74 4.03
CA TYR A 261 6.62 -12.86 3.96
C TYR A 261 6.69 -12.07 2.64
N LEU A 262 6.35 -12.67 1.50
CA LEU A 262 6.25 -11.95 0.22
C LEU A 262 5.19 -10.84 0.30
N ILE A 263 4.00 -11.18 0.81
CA ILE A 263 2.92 -10.20 1.03
C ILE A 263 3.35 -9.14 2.06
N GLY A 264 4.06 -9.55 3.12
CA GLY A 264 4.62 -8.69 4.15
C GLY A 264 5.59 -7.66 3.57
N LEU A 265 6.47 -8.07 2.65
CA LEU A 265 7.40 -7.18 1.98
C LEU A 265 6.68 -6.12 1.12
N LYS A 266 5.62 -6.50 0.40
CA LYS A 266 4.77 -5.52 -0.31
C LYS A 266 4.17 -4.50 0.64
N ASN A 267 3.61 -4.95 1.76
CA ASN A 267 3.01 -4.07 2.76
C ASN A 267 4.04 -3.12 3.38
N GLU A 268 5.25 -3.60 3.64
CA GLU A 268 6.36 -2.77 4.14
C GLU A 268 6.77 -1.70 3.12
N LEU A 269 6.95 -2.09 1.85
CA LEU A 269 7.27 -1.15 0.77
C LEU A 269 6.16 -0.10 0.58
N PHE A 270 4.89 -0.49 0.67
CA PHE A 270 3.78 0.46 0.65
C PHE A 270 3.78 1.40 1.85
N GLN A 271 4.07 0.90 3.06
CA GLN A 271 4.10 1.74 4.26
C GLN A 271 5.17 2.82 4.21
N GLU A 272 6.31 2.51 3.58
CA GLU A 272 7.45 3.43 3.43
C GLU A 272 7.28 4.36 2.21
N PHE A 273 7.03 3.81 1.03
CA PHE A 273 7.04 4.57 -0.23
C PHE A 273 5.66 4.89 -0.80
N GLY A 274 4.58 4.32 -0.27
CA GLY A 274 3.26 4.42 -0.88
C GLY A 274 3.20 3.68 -2.21
N VAL A 275 2.47 4.25 -3.18
CA VAL A 275 2.24 3.66 -4.52
C VAL A 275 3.53 3.26 -5.24
N PRO A 276 4.58 4.10 -5.32
CA PRO A 276 5.85 3.70 -5.94
C PRO A 276 6.45 2.41 -5.37
N GLY A 277 6.30 2.14 -4.06
CA GLY A 277 6.80 0.92 -3.43
C GLY A 277 6.07 -0.34 -3.91
N VAL A 278 4.76 -0.22 -4.15
CA VAL A 278 3.93 -1.31 -4.71
C VAL A 278 4.31 -1.57 -6.16
N THR A 279 4.51 -0.52 -6.96
CA THR A 279 4.97 -0.64 -8.35
C THR A 279 6.32 -1.35 -8.43
N LEU A 280 7.29 -0.92 -7.62
CA LEU A 280 8.62 -1.55 -7.55
C LEU A 280 8.51 -3.04 -7.17
N TYR A 281 7.71 -3.35 -6.15
CA TYR A 281 7.46 -4.73 -5.73
C TYR A 281 6.87 -5.57 -6.87
N ARG A 282 5.83 -5.07 -7.54
CA ARG A 282 5.14 -5.79 -8.61
C ARG A 282 6.09 -6.10 -9.75
N GLU A 283 6.83 -5.12 -10.23
CA GLU A 283 7.82 -5.34 -11.29
C GLU A 283 8.94 -6.30 -10.86
N ALA A 284 9.39 -6.21 -9.59
CA ALA A 284 10.38 -7.14 -9.05
C ALA A 284 9.83 -8.57 -9.05
N LEU A 285 8.58 -8.75 -8.59
CA LEU A 285 7.90 -10.03 -8.51
C LEU A 285 7.67 -10.64 -9.90
N THR A 286 7.21 -9.86 -10.87
CA THR A 286 7.07 -10.31 -12.26
C THR A 286 8.40 -10.74 -12.85
N ASN A 287 9.48 -9.97 -12.63
CA ASN A 287 10.82 -10.36 -13.10
C ASN A 287 11.31 -11.65 -12.43
N TYR A 288 11.06 -11.81 -11.13
CA TYR A 288 11.39 -13.04 -10.41
C TYR A 288 10.67 -14.26 -10.99
N PHE A 289 9.37 -14.15 -11.24
CA PHE A 289 8.60 -15.23 -11.87
C PHE A 289 9.11 -15.53 -13.28
N ARG A 290 9.34 -14.51 -14.10
CA ARG A 290 9.89 -14.69 -15.44
C ARG A 290 11.21 -15.47 -15.42
N ASP A 291 12.16 -15.01 -14.60
CA ASP A 291 13.52 -15.53 -14.62
C ASP A 291 13.65 -16.90 -13.90
N HIS A 292 12.80 -17.17 -12.90
CA HIS A 292 12.95 -18.32 -12.00
C HIS A 292 11.73 -19.24 -11.87
N HIS A 293 10.67 -19.08 -12.68
CA HIS A 293 9.43 -19.89 -12.56
C HIS A 293 9.65 -21.39 -12.36
N HIS A 294 10.60 -21.99 -13.07
CA HIS A 294 10.97 -23.41 -13.00
C HIS A 294 11.52 -23.87 -11.63
N SER A 295 11.97 -22.96 -10.78
CA SER A 295 12.61 -23.24 -9.49
C SER A 295 11.87 -22.63 -8.29
N ILE A 296 10.80 -21.86 -8.52
CA ILE A 296 10.02 -21.21 -7.44
C ILE A 296 9.53 -22.23 -6.42
N GLU A 297 8.98 -23.36 -6.89
CA GLU A 297 8.52 -24.43 -6.01
C GLU A 297 9.61 -24.95 -5.08
N TRP A 298 10.84 -25.07 -5.58
CA TRP A 298 11.97 -25.52 -4.79
C TRP A 298 12.39 -24.48 -3.76
N TYR A 299 12.47 -23.21 -4.15
CA TYR A 299 12.83 -22.12 -3.22
C TYR A 299 11.77 -21.91 -2.14
N MET A 300 10.49 -22.05 -2.48
CA MET A 300 9.36 -21.99 -1.55
C MET A 300 9.39 -23.11 -0.51
N LYS A 301 9.91 -24.29 -0.86
CA LYS A 301 10.07 -25.45 0.05
C LYS A 301 11.30 -25.35 0.96
N LYS A 302 12.30 -24.56 0.57
CA LYS A 302 13.58 -24.40 1.31
C LYS A 302 13.64 -23.13 2.16
N ASP A 303 12.52 -22.44 2.34
CA ASP A 303 12.41 -21.21 3.13
C ASP A 303 13.33 -20.03 2.72
N ASN A 304 13.92 -20.09 1.52
CA ASN A 304 14.88 -19.09 1.05
C ASN A 304 14.30 -18.16 -0.03
N VAL A 305 13.04 -18.34 -0.42
CA VAL A 305 12.46 -17.61 -1.56
C VAL A 305 12.42 -16.11 -1.30
N VAL A 306 12.08 -15.69 -0.08
CA VAL A 306 11.90 -14.28 0.26
C VAL A 306 13.24 -13.58 0.27
N ASP A 307 14.26 -14.17 0.89
CA ASP A 307 15.59 -13.59 0.94
C ASP A 307 16.23 -13.53 -0.46
N PHE A 308 16.06 -14.59 -1.26
CA PHE A 308 16.50 -14.60 -2.65
C PHE A 308 15.80 -13.50 -3.46
N PHE A 309 14.47 -13.48 -3.44
CA PHE A 309 13.64 -12.48 -4.12
C PHE A 309 14.05 -11.06 -3.73
N LYS A 310 14.14 -10.81 -2.44
CA LYS A 310 14.47 -9.50 -1.88
C LYS A 310 15.88 -9.04 -2.25
N ASN A 311 16.88 -9.90 -2.13
CA ASN A 311 18.28 -9.56 -2.41
C ASN A 311 18.55 -9.35 -3.91
N ILE A 312 17.87 -10.08 -4.79
CA ILE A 312 18.16 -10.05 -6.22
C ILE A 312 17.23 -9.12 -6.99
N TYR A 313 15.98 -8.98 -6.57
CA TYR A 313 14.96 -8.25 -7.34
C TYR A 313 14.52 -6.94 -6.70
N VAL A 314 14.44 -6.87 -5.37
CA VAL A 314 13.93 -5.68 -4.67
C VAL A 314 15.06 -4.71 -4.31
N LEU A 315 16.07 -5.18 -3.58
CA LEU A 315 17.16 -4.33 -3.10
C LEU A 315 17.97 -3.67 -4.23
N PRO A 316 18.30 -4.35 -5.35
CA PRO A 316 19.02 -3.71 -6.44
C PRO A 316 18.22 -2.59 -7.10
N LYS A 317 16.88 -2.69 -7.14
CA LYS A 317 16.02 -1.60 -7.62
C LYS A 317 16.00 -0.42 -6.65
N LEU A 318 15.95 -0.68 -5.35
CA LEU A 318 16.07 0.37 -4.33
C LEU A 318 17.43 1.08 -4.42
N GLN A 319 18.51 0.33 -4.62
CA GLN A 319 19.85 0.88 -4.84
C GLN A 319 19.87 1.81 -6.07
N LYS A 320 19.29 1.41 -7.20
CA LYS A 320 19.18 2.27 -8.39
C LYS A 320 18.42 3.57 -8.10
N HIS A 321 17.33 3.52 -7.33
CA HIS A 321 16.60 4.72 -6.93
C HIS A 321 17.41 5.64 -6.03
N ILE A 322 18.19 5.09 -5.08
CA ILE A 322 19.10 5.85 -4.23
C ILE A 322 20.16 6.56 -5.10
N LEU A 323 20.80 5.83 -6.02
CA LEU A 323 21.82 6.38 -6.91
C LEU A 323 21.25 7.47 -7.83
N ALA A 324 20.07 7.26 -8.41
CA ALA A 324 19.41 8.26 -9.24
C ALA A 324 19.04 9.54 -8.46
N ALA A 325 18.60 9.41 -7.20
CA ALA A 325 18.32 10.57 -6.35
C ALA A 325 19.61 11.35 -5.99
N ILE A 326 20.71 10.62 -5.79
CA ILE A 326 22.03 11.21 -5.54
C ILE A 326 22.53 11.95 -6.78
N GLU A 327 22.51 11.33 -7.95
CA GLU A 327 22.84 11.96 -9.22
C GLU A 327 21.96 13.18 -9.51
N GLY A 328 20.66 13.08 -9.22
CA GLY A 328 19.73 14.20 -9.33
C GLY A 328 20.18 15.39 -8.49
N CYS A 329 20.55 15.16 -7.23
CA CYS A 329 21.03 16.21 -6.34
C CYS A 329 22.39 16.78 -6.77
N LEU A 330 23.31 15.93 -7.24
CA LEU A 330 24.60 16.34 -7.79
C LEU A 330 24.43 17.24 -9.03
N ASN A 331 23.39 16.97 -9.83
CA ASN A 331 23.00 17.78 -10.99
C ASN A 331 22.12 18.99 -10.65
N GLY A 332 21.94 19.32 -9.36
CA GLY A 332 21.17 20.48 -8.91
C GLY A 332 19.65 20.30 -8.91
N THR A 333 19.14 19.10 -9.20
CA THR A 333 17.71 18.78 -9.09
C THR A 333 17.39 18.24 -7.70
N ARG A 334 16.51 18.91 -6.96
CA ARG A 334 16.05 18.45 -5.63
C ARG A 334 14.93 17.43 -5.76
N GLN A 335 15.23 16.21 -6.19
CA GLN A 335 14.33 15.07 -6.00
C GLN A 335 14.85 14.21 -4.86
N ASN A 336 14.33 14.47 -3.66
CA ASN A 336 14.81 13.82 -2.44
C ASN A 336 13.69 13.23 -1.56
N GLU A 337 12.49 13.07 -2.11
CA GLU A 337 11.29 12.73 -1.32
C GLU A 337 11.34 11.31 -0.72
N TYR A 338 12.15 10.41 -1.30
CA TYR A 338 12.20 8.99 -0.92
C TYR A 338 13.57 8.46 -0.51
N LEU A 339 14.63 9.26 -0.59
CA LEU A 339 16.00 8.80 -0.34
C LEU A 339 16.18 8.27 1.08
N THR A 340 15.75 9.04 2.10
CA THR A 340 15.87 8.63 3.51
C THR A 340 15.16 7.30 3.76
N LYS A 341 14.00 7.09 3.14
CA LYS A 341 13.21 5.86 3.30
C LYS A 341 13.82 4.67 2.57
N ALA A 342 14.33 4.89 1.35
CA ALA A 342 15.07 3.88 0.60
C ALA A 342 16.34 3.47 1.30
N THR A 343 17.07 4.43 1.85
CA THR A 343 18.27 4.17 2.64
C THR A 343 17.93 3.37 3.89
N LYS A 344 16.88 3.74 4.65
CA LYS A 344 16.45 2.97 5.83
C LYS A 344 16.08 1.52 5.50
N LEU A 345 15.34 1.29 4.42
CA LEU A 345 15.01 -0.07 4.01
C LEU A 345 16.25 -0.84 3.57
N LEU A 346 17.13 -0.24 2.74
CA LEU A 346 18.38 -0.86 2.35
C LEU A 346 19.25 -1.22 3.57
N LEU A 347 19.33 -0.37 4.58
CA LEU A 347 20.07 -0.63 5.82
C LEU A 347 19.45 -1.72 6.69
N LYS A 348 18.11 -1.81 6.71
CA LYS A 348 17.37 -2.83 7.46
C LYS A 348 17.53 -4.21 6.84
N HIS A 349 17.63 -4.25 5.51
CA HIS A 349 17.38 -5.45 4.73
C HIS A 349 18.55 -5.92 3.87
N GLY A 350 19.46 -5.03 3.52
CA GLY A 350 20.63 -5.30 2.73
C GLY A 350 21.65 -6.14 3.49
N ASN A 351 22.19 -7.14 2.81
CA ASN A 351 23.35 -7.85 3.31
C ASN A 351 24.62 -6.99 3.14
N ASP A 352 25.69 -7.41 3.79
CA ASP A 352 26.99 -6.72 3.78
C ASP A 352 27.46 -6.42 2.35
N SER A 353 27.33 -7.37 1.42
CA SER A 353 27.76 -7.20 0.02
C SER A 353 26.97 -6.11 -0.70
N THR A 354 25.64 -6.08 -0.55
CA THR A 354 24.77 -5.08 -1.20
C THR A 354 25.05 -3.68 -0.66
N LEU A 355 25.29 -3.57 0.66
CA LEU A 355 25.63 -2.30 1.30
C LEU A 355 26.98 -1.77 0.80
N ILE A 356 28.00 -2.64 0.74
CA ILE A 356 29.33 -2.32 0.21
C ILE A 356 29.24 -1.86 -1.25
N GLU A 357 28.53 -2.61 -2.09
CA GLU A 357 28.36 -2.26 -3.50
C GLU A 357 27.63 -0.91 -3.66
N THR A 358 26.67 -0.62 -2.79
CA THR A 358 25.97 0.67 -2.80
C THR A 358 26.91 1.81 -2.45
N ASP A 359 27.71 1.70 -1.39
CA ASP A 359 28.67 2.74 -1.00
C ASP A 359 29.71 2.99 -2.11
N ILE A 360 30.25 1.94 -2.73
CA ILE A 360 31.19 2.07 -3.85
C ILE A 360 30.56 2.88 -5.00
N LYS A 361 29.35 2.54 -5.43
CA LYS A 361 28.68 3.26 -6.53
C LYS A 361 28.38 4.72 -6.17
N ILE A 362 28.03 5.00 -4.91
CA ILE A 362 27.81 6.38 -4.45
C ILE A 362 29.13 7.17 -4.54
N GLN A 363 30.24 6.59 -4.08
CA GLN A 363 31.57 7.21 -4.16
C GLN A 363 31.98 7.47 -5.62
N GLU A 364 31.79 6.50 -6.51
CA GLU A 364 32.06 6.64 -7.95
C GLU A 364 31.25 7.79 -8.56
N SER A 365 29.95 7.89 -8.25
CA SER A 365 29.11 8.99 -8.72
C SER A 365 29.56 10.35 -8.20
N VAL A 366 29.97 10.46 -6.92
CA VAL A 366 30.46 11.72 -6.33
C VAL A 366 31.79 12.15 -6.97
N GLN A 367 32.73 11.21 -7.13
CA GLN A 367 34.03 11.46 -7.76
C GLN A 367 33.88 11.90 -9.22
N ALA A 368 32.95 11.28 -9.97
CA ALA A 368 32.68 11.64 -11.36
C ALA A 368 32.22 13.09 -11.54
N HIS A 369 31.61 13.70 -10.52
CA HIS A 369 31.16 15.10 -10.55
C HIS A 369 32.24 16.09 -10.06
N GLY A 370 33.48 15.65 -9.88
CA GLY A 370 34.61 16.51 -9.51
C GLY A 370 34.54 17.08 -8.10
N LEU A 371 33.68 16.51 -7.25
CA LEU A 371 33.59 16.84 -5.84
C LEU A 371 34.55 15.94 -5.06
N ASP A 372 35.66 16.51 -4.58
CA ASP A 372 36.44 15.87 -3.52
C ASP A 372 35.57 15.76 -2.26
N ASP A 373 35.72 14.68 -1.48
CA ASP A 373 34.89 14.38 -0.30
C ASP A 373 34.75 15.57 0.67
N GLY A 374 35.73 16.48 0.72
CA GLY A 374 35.70 17.70 1.55
C GLY A 374 34.88 18.88 1.01
N LYS A 375 34.59 18.96 -0.30
CA LYS A 375 33.80 20.04 -0.93
C LYS A 375 32.34 19.64 -1.21
N SER A 376 32.02 18.37 -1.00
CA SER A 376 30.70 17.77 -1.23
C SER A 376 29.64 18.16 -0.17
N TYR A 377 30.08 18.62 1.01
CA TYR A 377 29.24 18.83 2.19
C TYR A 377 28.12 19.86 2.02
N ASP A 378 28.34 20.94 1.25
CA ASP A 378 27.31 21.96 1.02
C ASP A 378 26.31 21.56 -0.08
N VAL A 379 26.74 20.78 -1.07
CA VAL A 379 25.90 20.31 -2.19
C VAL A 379 25.05 19.10 -1.78
N LEU A 380 25.60 18.23 -0.92
CA LEU A 380 24.95 17.00 -0.45
C LEU A 380 24.25 17.14 0.91
N GLY A 381 24.02 18.35 1.44
CA GLY A 381 23.47 18.54 2.80
C GLY A 381 22.17 17.77 3.11
N SER A 382 21.40 17.39 2.09
CA SER A 382 20.18 16.58 2.21
C SER A 382 20.34 15.06 2.00
N ILE A 383 21.55 14.61 1.64
CA ILE A 383 21.93 13.20 1.38
C ILE A 383 22.99 12.74 2.38
N HIS A 384 23.76 13.68 2.94
CA HIS A 384 24.92 13.42 3.77
C HIS A 384 24.59 12.52 4.97
N THR A 385 23.44 12.73 5.62
CA THR A 385 23.01 11.92 6.77
C THR A 385 22.75 10.46 6.35
N GLU A 386 22.06 10.26 5.23
CA GLU A 386 21.73 8.97 4.65
C GLU A 386 22.98 8.22 4.22
N TRP A 387 23.90 8.91 3.54
CA TRP A 387 25.16 8.32 3.10
C TRP A 387 26.03 7.91 4.29
N LEU A 388 26.15 8.77 5.32
CA LEU A 388 26.86 8.43 6.56
C LEU A 388 26.28 7.18 7.24
N HIS A 389 24.96 6.99 7.21
CA HIS A 389 24.35 5.77 7.75
C HIS A 389 24.74 4.52 6.96
N ILE A 390 24.80 4.60 5.62
CA ILE A 390 25.31 3.51 4.76
C ILE A 390 26.78 3.23 5.11
N GLN A 391 27.63 4.27 5.12
CA GLN A 391 29.05 4.16 5.44
C GLN A 391 29.32 3.53 6.81
N ARG A 392 28.55 3.91 7.83
CA ARG A 392 28.66 3.32 9.17
C ARG A 392 28.34 1.82 9.15
N ARG A 393 27.26 1.42 8.48
CA ARG A 393 26.84 0.02 8.36
C ARG A 393 27.86 -0.80 7.57
N VAL A 394 28.40 -0.21 6.49
CA VAL A 394 29.49 -0.78 5.69
C VAL A 394 30.76 -0.96 6.53
N GLY A 395 31.12 0.00 7.36
CA GLY A 395 32.24 -0.13 8.31
C GLY A 395 32.02 -1.19 9.40
N GLU A 396 30.78 -1.45 9.80
CA GLU A 396 30.42 -2.57 10.69
C GLU A 396 30.53 -3.93 9.97
N ALA A 397 29.99 -4.02 8.75
CA ALA A 397 30.09 -5.19 7.88
C ALA A 397 31.56 -5.56 7.61
N TYR A 398 32.40 -4.57 7.30
CA TYR A 398 33.82 -4.78 7.11
C TYR A 398 34.52 -5.30 8.36
N ARG A 399 34.22 -4.74 9.55
CA ARG A 399 34.76 -5.25 10.81
C ARG A 399 34.35 -6.70 11.07
N HIS A 400 33.10 -7.05 10.75
CA HIS A 400 32.62 -8.42 10.89
C HIS A 400 33.35 -9.38 9.95
N ILE A 401 33.52 -9.04 8.67
CA ILE A 401 34.27 -9.82 7.68
C ILE A 401 35.72 -10.02 8.13
N ILE A 402 36.37 -8.95 8.58
CA ILE A 402 37.76 -8.98 9.06
C ILE A 402 37.89 -9.89 10.30
N ASN A 403 37.02 -9.72 11.30
CA ASN A 403 37.04 -10.55 12.51
C ASN A 403 36.81 -12.03 12.22
N ARG A 404 35.94 -12.36 11.27
CA ARG A 404 35.70 -13.74 10.82
C ARG A 404 36.93 -14.34 10.14
N ALA A 405 37.60 -13.55 9.30
CA ALA A 405 38.86 -13.95 8.66
C ALA A 405 40.01 -14.18 9.67
N PHE A 406 39.98 -13.53 10.84
CA PHE A 406 40.98 -13.70 11.90
C PHE A 406 40.66 -14.84 12.89
N THR A 407 39.45 -15.40 12.88
CA THR A 407 39.01 -16.40 13.88
C THR A 407 38.88 -17.82 13.31
N ASP A 408 38.70 -17.97 11.99
CA ASP A 408 38.68 -19.28 11.33
C ASP A 408 40.08 -19.64 10.79
N ASP A 409 40.87 -20.38 11.57
CA ASP A 409 42.20 -20.91 11.20
C ASP A 409 42.18 -21.85 9.96
N ASN A 410 40.99 -22.22 9.46
CA ASN A 410 40.80 -23.15 8.34
C ASN A 410 40.28 -22.51 7.04
N MET A 411 40.21 -21.18 6.93
CA MET A 411 39.77 -20.51 5.69
C MET A 411 40.87 -20.46 4.61
N LEU A 412 41.21 -21.63 4.07
CA LEU A 412 41.84 -21.75 2.75
C LEU A 412 40.82 -21.36 1.66
N PHE A 413 41.03 -20.19 1.06
CA PHE A 413 40.57 -19.80 -0.28
C PHE A 413 39.05 -19.68 -0.54
N ASN A 414 38.35 -18.78 0.17
CA ASN A 414 37.11 -18.24 -0.39
C ASN A 414 37.43 -17.07 -1.35
N ASN A 415 37.40 -17.33 -2.65
CA ASN A 415 37.71 -16.34 -3.69
C ASN A 415 36.84 -15.07 -3.60
N ASP A 416 35.61 -15.18 -3.10
CA ASP A 416 34.73 -14.03 -2.91
C ASP A 416 35.15 -13.15 -1.73
N LEU A 417 35.71 -13.75 -0.67
CA LEU A 417 36.32 -13.02 0.45
C LEU A 417 37.57 -12.27 -0.02
N ILE A 418 38.45 -12.94 -0.76
CA ILE A 418 39.66 -12.34 -1.33
C ILE A 418 39.32 -11.21 -2.32
N ARG A 419 38.27 -11.39 -3.13
CA ARG A 419 37.79 -10.36 -4.06
C ARG A 419 37.19 -9.16 -3.33
N SER A 420 36.44 -9.39 -2.25
CA SER A 420 35.87 -8.34 -1.39
C SER A 420 36.97 -7.58 -0.64
N VAL A 421 38.00 -8.28 -0.16
CA VAL A 421 39.23 -7.72 0.43
C VAL A 421 40.03 -6.90 -0.59
N ARG A 422 40.19 -7.38 -1.83
CA ARG A 422 40.90 -6.63 -2.86
C ARG A 422 40.14 -5.35 -3.24
N LYS A 423 38.81 -5.39 -3.30
CA LYS A 423 37.98 -4.18 -3.45
C LYS A 423 38.13 -3.24 -2.26
N LEU A 424 38.22 -3.77 -1.04
CA LEU A 424 38.50 -3.06 0.22
C LEU A 424 39.83 -2.31 0.22
N VAL A 425 40.90 -2.94 -0.26
CA VAL A 425 42.24 -2.33 -0.36
C VAL A 425 42.28 -1.28 -1.47
N LEU A 426 41.52 -1.45 -2.55
CA LEU A 426 41.43 -0.47 -3.63
C LEU A 426 40.58 0.77 -3.25
N ALA A 427 39.59 0.62 -2.36
CA ALA A 427 38.70 1.69 -1.91
C ALA A 427 39.25 2.49 -0.70
N GLU A 428 40.58 2.65 -0.59
CA GLU A 428 41.30 3.21 0.56
C GLU A 428 40.55 4.35 1.29
N ARG A 429 40.02 4.02 2.49
CA ARG A 429 39.65 4.94 3.60
C ARG A 429 39.12 4.26 4.87
N TYR A 430 38.79 2.97 4.84
CA TYR A 430 38.16 2.26 5.96
C TYR A 430 39.05 1.32 6.79
N ILE A 431 40.27 1.03 6.33
CA ILE A 431 41.21 0.17 7.05
C ILE A 431 42.44 1.01 7.37
N ASP A 432 42.74 1.18 8.67
CA ASP A 432 43.97 1.85 9.07
C ASP A 432 45.22 1.06 8.65
N ASP A 433 46.31 1.78 8.41
CA ASP A 433 47.61 1.21 8.00
C ASP A 433 48.12 0.12 8.95
N SER A 434 47.74 0.18 10.23
CA SER A 434 48.15 -0.82 11.22
C SER A 434 47.48 -2.16 10.99
N THR A 435 46.20 -2.14 10.57
CA THR A 435 45.40 -3.32 10.27
C THR A 435 45.82 -3.95 8.95
N ILE A 436 46.15 -3.14 7.93
CA ILE A 436 46.75 -3.62 6.66
C ILE A 436 48.11 -4.29 6.91
N LYS A 437 48.95 -3.69 7.77
CA LYS A 437 50.25 -4.28 8.16
C LYS A 437 50.09 -5.61 8.90
N LYS A 438 49.15 -5.70 9.84
CA LYS A 438 48.81 -6.97 10.51
C LYS A 438 48.32 -8.02 9.52
N TRP A 439 47.52 -7.64 8.53
CA TRP A 439 47.08 -8.52 7.43
C TRP A 439 48.23 -9.06 6.59
N GLY A 440 49.14 -8.19 6.14
CA GLY A 440 50.33 -8.59 5.38
C GLY A 440 51.22 -9.57 6.16
N GLN A 441 51.35 -9.36 7.47
CA GLN A 441 52.09 -10.24 8.37
C GLN A 441 51.41 -11.60 8.56
N HIS A 442 50.09 -11.64 8.77
CA HIS A 442 49.36 -12.88 9.04
C HIS A 442 49.24 -13.80 7.81
N LEU A 443 49.16 -13.21 6.60
CA LEU A 443 48.98 -13.94 5.34
C LEU A 443 50.31 -14.25 4.60
N ARG A 444 51.46 -13.84 5.16
CA ARG A 444 52.78 -13.88 4.48
C ARG A 444 52.78 -13.24 3.08
N LEU A 445 51.89 -12.28 2.84
CA LEU A 445 51.82 -11.55 1.59
C LEU A 445 52.76 -10.35 1.66
N SER A 446 53.73 -10.26 0.74
CA SER A 446 54.53 -9.04 0.60
C SER A 446 53.66 -7.96 -0.06
N ILE A 447 52.90 -7.22 0.73
CA ILE A 447 52.17 -6.06 0.24
C ILE A 447 53.20 -4.93 0.10
N LYS A 448 53.70 -4.70 -1.12
CA LYS A 448 54.42 -3.46 -1.40
C LYS A 448 53.42 -2.31 -1.25
N PRO A 449 53.70 -1.27 -0.45
CA PRO A 449 52.87 -0.08 -0.45
C PRO A 449 52.81 0.46 -1.88
N LEU A 450 51.62 0.76 -2.38
CA LEU A 450 51.44 1.48 -3.63
C LEU A 450 52.16 2.83 -3.47
N GLU A 451 53.28 3.02 -4.16
CA GLU A 451 53.96 4.30 -4.21
C GLU A 451 52.97 5.35 -4.69
N ARG A 452 52.60 6.28 -3.80
CA ARG A 452 51.75 7.42 -4.13
C ARG A 452 52.41 8.18 -5.28
N LYS A 453 51.84 8.10 -6.49
CA LYS A 453 52.17 9.02 -7.58
C LYS A 453 51.53 10.40 -7.31
N HIS A 454 51.98 11.06 -6.25
CA HIS A 454 51.83 12.50 -6.11
C HIS A 454 53.19 13.08 -5.79
N LYS A 455 53.72 13.91 -6.70
CA LYS A 455 54.81 14.82 -6.42
C LYS A 455 54.37 15.69 -5.24
N VAL A 456 54.96 15.45 -4.07
CA VAL A 456 54.89 16.37 -2.94
C VAL A 456 55.62 17.63 -3.38
N ALA A 457 54.88 18.69 -3.65
CA ALA A 457 55.43 20.03 -3.56
C ALA A 457 55.53 20.36 -2.07
N ASP A 458 56.74 20.65 -1.62
CA ASP A 458 57.04 21.15 -0.28
C ASP A 458 56.10 22.29 0.09
N GLN A 459 55.35 22.14 1.19
CA GLN A 459 55.07 23.23 2.11
C GLN A 459 54.63 22.70 3.47
N LYS A 460 55.45 23.03 4.47
CA LYS A 460 55.14 22.99 5.89
C LYS A 460 53.84 23.76 6.14
N LEU A 461 52.79 23.06 6.55
CA LEU A 461 51.74 23.60 7.41
C LEU A 461 51.13 22.41 8.17
N ALA A 462 51.27 22.46 9.48
CA ALA A 462 50.70 21.49 10.40
C ALA A 462 49.17 21.44 10.21
N TYR A 463 48.64 20.26 9.87
CA TYR A 463 47.21 19.98 9.95
C TYR A 463 46.99 18.90 10.99
N THR A 464 46.58 19.33 12.17
CA THR A 464 46.10 18.49 13.27
C THR A 464 44.75 17.89 12.86
N PRO A 465 44.56 16.56 12.85
CA PRO A 465 43.23 15.97 12.67
C PRO A 465 42.38 16.25 13.90
N ALA A 466 41.23 16.87 13.69
CA ALA A 466 40.22 17.13 14.70
C ALA A 466 39.50 15.81 15.10
N VAL A 467 40.14 14.97 15.92
CA VAL A 467 39.47 13.86 16.63
C VAL A 467 39.98 13.69 18.09
N ASP A 468 40.90 14.51 18.58
CA ASP A 468 41.43 14.37 19.96
C ASP A 468 40.74 15.24 21.04
N SER A 469 39.58 15.86 20.76
CA SER A 469 38.93 16.77 21.71
C SER A 469 37.69 16.25 22.46
N MET A 470 37.31 14.97 22.33
CA MET A 470 36.11 14.43 23.03
C MET A 470 36.34 13.43 24.17
N PHE A 471 37.58 13.16 24.59
CA PHE A 471 37.82 12.38 25.82
C PHE A 471 38.83 13.07 26.74
N LYS A 472 38.36 14.06 27.50
CA LYS A 472 38.89 14.34 28.83
C LYS A 472 38.08 13.52 29.84
N ILE A 473 38.64 12.42 30.32
CA ILE A 473 38.37 11.95 31.67
C ILE A 473 39.72 12.03 32.39
N GLY A 474 39.74 12.84 33.45
CA GLY A 474 40.93 13.17 34.22
C GLY A 474 41.45 12.01 35.04
N ARG A 475 42.66 12.27 35.56
CA ARG A 475 43.51 11.49 36.46
C ARG A 475 42.80 10.52 37.40
#